data_AF-B6T846-F1
#
_entry.id   AF-B6T846-F1
#
_cell.length_a   1.000
_cell.length_b   1.000
_cell.length_c   1.000
_cell.angle_alpha   90.00
_cell.angle_beta   90.00
_cell.angle_gamma   90.00
#
_symmetry.space_group_name_H-M   'P 1'
#
loop_
_entity.id
_entity.type
_entity.pdbx_description
1 polymer ?
#
loop_
_entity_poly.entity_id
_entity_poly.type
_entity_poly.pdbx_seq_one_letter_code
_entity_poly.pdbx_strand_id
1 'polypeptide(L)'
;MGALDWNKIVHQNQGWRLISCIWLHAGLIHLVVNMLSLLFIGIRLEQQFGFVRIGAIYLLSGFGGSVLSALFLRNSYISVGASGALFGLLGSMLSELLMNWTIYSNKAAAIITLLFIIALNLAIGILPHVDNFAHIGGFATGFLLGFVLLARPQFSWMESHELPHTNQPPKYKAYQYILWVVALVLLLVGFVISLVMLFKGKNGNDGCHWCHYLNCVPTSKWKCNT
;
A
#
# COMPACT_ATOMS: atom_id res chain seq x y z
N MET A 1 -16.77 -10.51 15.18
CA MET A 1 -15.38 -10.55 14.67
C MET A 1 -14.96 -9.17 14.17
N GLY A 2 -13.65 -8.93 13.98
CA GLY A 2 -13.04 -7.63 13.63
C GLY A 2 -12.92 -7.29 12.14
N ALA A 3 -13.79 -7.86 11.30
CA ALA A 3 -13.79 -7.59 9.86
C ALA A 3 -14.18 -6.14 9.56
N LEU A 4 -13.79 -5.67 8.36
CA LEU A 4 -14.14 -4.36 7.86
C LEU A 4 -15.64 -4.35 7.54
N ASP A 5 -16.37 -3.45 8.19
CA ASP A 5 -17.81 -3.29 8.06
C ASP A 5 -18.14 -1.80 8.19
N TRP A 6 -18.56 -1.19 7.09
CA TRP A 6 -18.79 0.24 7.00
C TRP A 6 -19.80 0.75 8.02
N ASN A 7 -20.93 0.06 8.18
CA ASN A 7 -21.99 0.48 9.12
C ASN A 7 -21.47 0.51 10.56
N LYS A 8 -20.65 -0.48 10.94
CA LYS A 8 -20.06 -0.52 12.29
C LYS A 8 -18.99 0.54 12.49
N ILE A 9 -18.19 0.83 11.45
CA ILE A 9 -17.14 1.85 11.52
C ILE A 9 -17.76 3.25 11.66
N VAL A 10 -18.72 3.58 10.81
CA VAL A 10 -19.29 4.94 10.71
C VAL A 10 -20.42 5.17 11.73
N HIS A 11 -21.37 4.25 11.86
CA HIS A 11 -22.54 4.46 12.72
C HIS A 11 -22.35 3.97 14.16
N GLN A 12 -21.43 3.04 14.40
CA GLN A 12 -21.15 2.49 15.73
C GLN A 12 -19.77 2.88 16.27
N ASN A 13 -19.06 3.79 15.59
CA ASN A 13 -17.72 4.27 15.97
C ASN A 13 -16.67 3.16 16.18
N GLN A 14 -16.79 2.03 15.48
CA GLN A 14 -15.86 0.91 15.59
C GLN A 14 -14.63 1.08 14.68
N GLY A 15 -13.94 2.22 14.79
CA GLY A 15 -12.78 2.57 13.95
C GLY A 15 -11.59 1.60 14.08
N TRP A 16 -11.49 0.88 15.21
CA TRP A 16 -10.49 -0.19 15.42
C TRP A 16 -10.57 -1.30 14.36
N ARG A 17 -11.72 -1.45 13.67
CA ARG A 17 -11.90 -2.40 12.57
C ARG A 17 -11.01 -2.13 11.37
N LEU A 18 -10.62 -0.86 11.14
CA LEU A 18 -9.67 -0.45 10.10
C LEU A 18 -8.28 -1.05 10.28
N ILE A 19 -7.98 -1.50 11.51
CA ILE A 19 -6.71 -2.14 11.86
C ILE A 19 -6.93 -3.64 12.00
N SER A 20 -7.92 -4.07 12.79
CA SER A 20 -8.09 -5.50 13.08
C SER A 20 -8.37 -6.38 11.86
N CYS A 21 -8.95 -5.83 10.79
CA CYS A 21 -9.24 -6.58 9.57
C CYS A 21 -7.99 -7.10 8.84
N ILE A 22 -6.82 -6.49 9.08
CA ILE A 22 -5.53 -6.87 8.47
C ILE A 22 -5.12 -8.29 8.86
N TRP A 23 -5.51 -8.76 10.06
CA TRP A 23 -5.18 -10.11 10.55
C TRP A 23 -6.21 -11.17 10.16
N LEU A 24 -7.37 -10.76 9.67
CA LEU A 24 -8.44 -11.69 9.32
C LEU A 24 -8.29 -12.17 7.88
N HIS A 25 -8.75 -13.39 7.62
CA HIS A 25 -8.66 -14.02 6.30
C HIS A 25 -9.98 -14.68 5.96
N ALA A 26 -10.38 -14.60 4.69
CA ALA A 26 -11.65 -15.14 4.21
C ALA A 26 -11.71 -16.68 4.18
N GLY A 27 -10.55 -17.35 4.22
CA GLY A 27 -10.45 -18.81 4.22
C GLY A 27 -9.00 -19.30 4.14
N LEU A 28 -8.81 -20.62 4.14
CA LEU A 28 -7.49 -21.23 4.19
C LEU A 28 -6.60 -20.89 2.99
N ILE A 29 -7.15 -20.95 1.77
CA ILE A 29 -6.39 -20.62 0.55
C ILE A 29 -5.95 -19.16 0.59
N HIS A 30 -6.84 -18.25 0.97
CA HIS A 30 -6.52 -16.82 1.08
C HIS A 30 -5.43 -16.57 2.14
N LEU A 31 -5.47 -17.29 3.27
CA LEU A 31 -4.41 -17.24 4.28
C LEU A 31 -3.07 -17.72 3.72
N VAL A 32 -3.04 -18.90 3.11
CA VAL A 32 -1.81 -19.50 2.57
C VAL A 32 -1.16 -18.59 1.53
N VAL A 33 -1.94 -18.06 0.59
CA VAL A 33 -1.43 -17.15 -0.44
C VAL A 33 -0.83 -15.89 0.19
N ASN A 34 -1.52 -15.24 1.14
CA ASN A 34 -0.99 -14.06 1.80
C ASN A 34 0.28 -14.36 2.60
N MET A 35 0.33 -15.48 3.31
CA MET A 35 1.51 -15.85 4.10
C MET A 35 2.71 -16.18 3.22
N LEU A 36 2.51 -16.87 2.09
CA LEU A 36 3.57 -17.10 1.11
C LEU A 36 4.07 -15.78 0.51
N SER A 37 3.17 -14.89 0.10
CA SER A 37 3.54 -13.56 -0.40
C SER A 37 4.32 -12.75 0.65
N LEU A 38 3.89 -12.78 1.92
CA LEU A 38 4.59 -12.13 3.02
C LEU A 38 5.98 -12.75 3.25
N LEU A 39 6.10 -14.07 3.14
CA LEU A 39 7.38 -14.76 3.28
C LEU A 39 8.37 -14.35 2.19
N PHE A 40 7.95 -14.34 0.92
CA PHE A 40 8.84 -14.01 -0.19
C PHE A 40 9.19 -12.51 -0.25
N ILE A 41 8.19 -11.64 -0.10
CA ILE A 41 8.38 -10.18 -0.25
C ILE A 41 8.84 -9.56 1.07
N GLY A 42 8.18 -9.91 2.18
CA GLY A 42 8.43 -9.35 3.50
C GLY A 42 9.83 -9.66 4.01
N ILE A 43 10.26 -10.93 4.00
CA ILE A 43 11.62 -11.31 4.46
C ILE A 43 12.68 -10.61 3.61
N ARG A 44 12.49 -10.57 2.28
CA ARG A 44 13.43 -9.93 1.36
C ARG A 44 13.63 -8.45 1.66
N LEU A 45 12.55 -7.74 1.96
CA LEU A 45 12.56 -6.32 2.32
C LEU A 45 13.12 -6.11 3.75
N GLU A 46 12.74 -6.98 4.68
CA GLU A 46 13.17 -6.92 6.07
C GLU A 46 14.69 -7.09 6.19
N GLN A 47 15.27 -8.04 5.47
CA GLN A 47 16.72 -8.24 5.40
C GLN A 47 17.46 -7.02 4.84
N GLN A 48 16.81 -6.21 4.00
CA GLN A 48 17.42 -5.03 3.38
C GLN A 48 17.29 -3.74 4.18
N PHE A 49 16.17 -3.57 4.88
CA PHE A 49 15.79 -2.28 5.48
C PHE A 49 15.46 -2.38 6.97
N GLY A 50 15.40 -3.59 7.51
CA GLY A 50 15.12 -3.88 8.91
C GLY A 50 13.63 -4.02 9.23
N PHE A 51 13.34 -4.81 10.26
CA PHE A 51 12.00 -5.15 10.74
C PHE A 51 11.12 -3.92 10.97
N VAL A 52 11.62 -2.91 11.67
CA VAL A 52 10.83 -1.75 12.09
C VAL A 52 10.26 -0.99 10.90
N ARG A 53 11.07 -0.79 9.85
CA ARG A 53 10.65 -0.03 8.66
C ARG A 53 9.61 -0.81 7.85
N ILE A 54 9.86 -2.11 7.64
CA ILE A 54 8.97 -2.95 6.86
C ILE A 54 7.67 -3.22 7.61
N GLY A 55 7.73 -3.45 8.92
CA GLY A 55 6.54 -3.55 9.78
C GLY A 55 5.70 -2.27 9.76
N ALA A 56 6.32 -1.09 9.81
CA ALA A 56 5.61 0.18 9.68
C ALA A 56 4.93 0.34 8.31
N ILE A 57 5.64 0.04 7.22
CA ILE A 57 5.07 0.07 5.85
C ILE A 57 3.88 -0.88 5.76
N TYR A 58 4.03 -2.12 6.25
CA TYR A 58 3.00 -3.14 6.21
C TYR A 58 1.73 -2.68 6.95
N LEU A 59 1.87 -2.26 8.21
CA LEU A 59 0.73 -1.85 9.04
C LEU A 59 0.03 -0.61 8.50
N LEU A 60 0.78 0.43 8.15
CA LEU A 60 0.21 1.68 7.64
C LEU A 60 -0.42 1.49 6.26
N SER A 61 0.15 0.65 5.40
CA SER A 61 -0.45 0.32 4.11
C SER A 61 -1.72 -0.50 4.26
N GLY A 62 -1.75 -1.48 5.19
CA GLY A 62 -2.97 -2.20 5.52
C GLY A 62 -4.08 -1.26 6.02
N PHE A 63 -3.72 -0.29 6.86
CA PHE A 63 -4.64 0.75 7.32
C PHE A 63 -5.12 1.64 6.17
N GLY A 64 -4.22 2.11 5.30
CA GLY A 64 -4.57 2.90 4.11
C GLY A 64 -5.49 2.17 3.14
N GLY A 65 -5.23 0.89 2.90
CA GLY A 65 -6.13 0.02 2.14
C GLY A 65 -7.50 -0.10 2.80
N SER A 66 -7.55 -0.31 4.10
CA SER A 66 -8.82 -0.44 4.86
C SER A 66 -9.65 0.85 4.85
N VAL A 67 -8.99 2.01 4.94
CA VAL A 67 -9.66 3.32 4.82
C VAL A 67 -10.23 3.51 3.43
N LEU A 68 -9.46 3.22 2.37
CA LEU A 68 -9.93 3.39 0.99
C LEU A 68 -11.06 2.41 0.67
N SER A 69 -10.93 1.16 1.08
CA SER A 69 -12.00 0.16 0.98
C SER A 69 -13.28 0.63 1.67
N ALA A 70 -13.21 1.07 2.93
CA ALA A 70 -14.39 1.57 3.64
C ALA A 70 -15.00 2.83 3.01
N LEU A 71 -14.23 3.65 2.28
CA LEU A 71 -14.79 4.81 1.59
C LEU A 71 -15.62 4.46 0.36
N PHE A 72 -15.22 3.42 -0.38
CA PHE A 72 -15.80 3.07 -1.68
C PHE A 72 -16.67 1.82 -1.65
N LEU A 73 -16.49 0.91 -0.69
CA LEU A 73 -17.31 -0.29 -0.54
C LEU A 73 -18.29 -0.09 0.61
N ARG A 74 -19.58 -0.12 0.27
CA ARG A 74 -20.70 0.07 1.19
C ARG A 74 -21.58 -1.18 1.20
N ASN A 75 -22.72 -1.11 1.88
CA ASN A 75 -23.82 -2.09 1.78
C ASN A 75 -23.42 -3.56 1.95
N SER A 76 -23.21 -3.98 3.20
CA SER A 76 -22.97 -5.39 3.59
C SER A 76 -21.72 -6.04 2.97
N TYR A 77 -20.87 -5.30 2.25
CA TYR A 77 -19.57 -5.79 1.81
C TYR A 77 -18.66 -5.97 3.03
N ILE A 78 -18.26 -7.21 3.30
CA ILE A 78 -17.35 -7.55 4.40
C ILE A 78 -15.98 -7.82 3.79
N SER A 79 -15.00 -6.98 4.13
CA SER A 79 -13.62 -7.15 3.70
C SER A 79 -12.72 -7.59 4.85
N VAL A 80 -11.80 -8.49 4.53
CA VAL A 80 -10.78 -9.04 5.43
C VAL A 80 -9.53 -9.34 4.62
N GLY A 81 -8.36 -9.14 5.21
CA GLY A 81 -7.12 -9.62 4.59
C GLY A 81 -5.93 -8.71 4.81
N ALA A 82 -4.77 -9.37 4.90
CA ALA A 82 -3.46 -8.77 4.82
C ALA A 82 -3.09 -8.24 3.42
N SER A 83 -3.90 -8.52 2.39
CA SER A 83 -3.54 -8.27 0.99
C SER A 83 -3.31 -6.80 0.66
N GLY A 84 -4.06 -5.87 1.27
CA GLY A 84 -3.78 -4.43 1.15
C GLY A 84 -2.37 -4.05 1.67
N ALA A 85 -1.95 -4.65 2.78
CA ALA A 85 -0.60 -4.43 3.31
C ALA A 85 0.49 -5.01 2.39
N LEU A 86 0.25 -6.17 1.77
CA LEU A 86 1.16 -6.77 0.79
C LEU A 86 1.30 -5.91 -0.48
N PHE A 87 0.20 -5.36 -0.98
CA PHE A 87 0.25 -4.37 -2.06
C PHE A 87 1.04 -3.13 -1.66
N GLY A 88 0.97 -2.72 -0.40
CA GLY A 88 1.84 -1.68 0.16
C GLY A 88 3.32 -2.03 0.08
N LEU A 89 3.69 -3.28 0.40
CA LEU A 89 5.08 -3.73 0.22
C LEU A 89 5.51 -3.65 -1.25
N LEU A 90 4.66 -4.06 -2.20
CA LEU A 90 4.93 -3.90 -3.64
C LEU A 90 5.07 -2.42 -4.05
N GLY A 91 4.23 -1.53 -3.54
CA GLY A 91 4.35 -0.09 -3.77
C GLY A 91 5.65 0.49 -3.22
N SER A 92 6.07 0.03 -2.03
CA SER A 92 7.33 0.45 -1.43
C SER A 92 8.54 -0.01 -2.24
N MET A 93 8.49 -1.23 -2.83
CA MET A 93 9.51 -1.74 -3.75
C MET A 93 9.60 -0.88 -5.01
N LEU A 94 8.47 -0.44 -5.56
CA LEU A 94 8.49 0.43 -6.74
C LEU A 94 9.16 1.77 -6.42
N SER A 95 8.87 2.36 -5.26
CA SER A 95 9.47 3.63 -4.83
C SER A 95 10.96 3.50 -4.58
N GLU A 96 11.38 2.37 -4.00
CA GLU A 96 12.79 2.00 -3.79
C GLU A 96 13.54 1.94 -5.12
N LEU A 97 12.98 1.25 -6.11
CA LEU A 97 13.55 1.17 -7.46
C LEU A 97 13.64 2.55 -8.13
N LEU A 98 12.64 3.40 -7.95
CA LEU A 98 12.65 4.77 -8.49
C LEU A 98 13.72 5.66 -7.85
N MET A 99 13.90 5.57 -6.53
CA MET A 99 14.91 6.37 -5.82
C MET A 99 16.34 5.90 -6.10
N ASN A 100 16.54 4.59 -6.24
CA ASN A 100 17.83 3.93 -6.34
C ASN A 100 18.12 3.44 -7.77
N TRP A 101 17.54 4.12 -8.77
CA TRP A 101 17.58 3.75 -10.20
C TRP A 101 18.98 3.50 -10.75
N THR A 102 20.01 4.11 -10.17
CA THR A 102 21.41 3.98 -10.61
C THR A 102 22.11 2.71 -10.12
N ILE A 103 21.56 1.98 -9.15
CA ILE A 103 22.20 0.81 -8.53
C ILE A 103 21.90 -0.49 -9.31
N TYR A 104 20.75 -0.56 -10.00
CA TYR A 104 20.30 -1.78 -10.67
C TYR A 104 20.81 -1.89 -12.11
N SER A 105 21.53 -2.98 -12.42
CA SER A 105 22.07 -3.27 -13.76
C SER A 105 20.98 -3.45 -14.82
N ASN A 106 19.93 -4.23 -14.51
CA ASN A 106 18.78 -4.49 -15.39
C ASN A 106 17.47 -3.88 -14.88
N LYS A 107 17.55 -2.58 -14.57
CA LYS A 107 16.47 -1.76 -13.97
C LYS A 107 15.14 -1.75 -14.73
N ALA A 108 15.18 -1.66 -16.05
CA ALA A 108 13.96 -1.63 -16.87
C ALA A 108 13.19 -2.95 -16.74
N ALA A 109 13.89 -4.08 -16.79
CA ALA A 109 13.28 -5.40 -16.60
C ALA A 109 12.65 -5.51 -15.21
N ALA A 110 13.37 -5.12 -14.14
CA ALA A 110 12.85 -5.18 -12.77
C ALA A 110 11.55 -4.39 -12.59
N ILE A 111 11.48 -3.18 -13.15
CA ILE A 111 10.28 -2.33 -13.07
C ILE A 111 9.15 -2.88 -13.92
N ILE A 112 9.44 -3.32 -15.14
CA ILE A 112 8.43 -3.94 -16.01
C ILE A 112 7.85 -5.17 -15.33
N THR A 113 8.68 -6.04 -14.75
CA THR A 113 8.22 -7.22 -14.01
C THR A 113 7.37 -6.82 -12.80
N LEU A 114 7.79 -5.82 -12.02
CA LEU A 114 7.02 -5.38 -10.85
C LEU A 114 5.67 -4.77 -11.26
N LEU A 115 5.66 -3.90 -12.28
CA LEU A 115 4.42 -3.32 -12.82
C LEU A 115 3.50 -4.38 -13.41
N PHE A 116 4.05 -5.39 -14.08
CA PHE A 116 3.28 -6.53 -14.59
C PHE A 116 2.64 -7.32 -13.45
N ILE A 117 3.39 -7.61 -12.38
CA ILE A 117 2.85 -8.29 -11.19
C ILE A 117 1.72 -7.47 -10.56
N ILE A 118 1.92 -6.16 -10.39
CA ILE A 118 0.91 -5.26 -9.82
C ILE A 118 -0.35 -5.25 -10.69
N ALA A 119 -0.19 -5.06 -12.00
CA ALA A 119 -1.29 -5.01 -12.96
C ALA A 119 -2.07 -6.34 -12.98
N LEU A 120 -1.36 -7.48 -12.97
CA LEU A 120 -1.99 -8.80 -12.93
C LEU A 120 -2.79 -9.00 -11.65
N ASN A 121 -2.25 -8.63 -10.49
CA ASN A 121 -2.99 -8.77 -9.22
C ASN A 121 -4.20 -7.83 -9.16
N LEU A 122 -4.10 -6.59 -9.65
CA LEU A 122 -5.25 -5.68 -9.75
C LEU A 122 -6.31 -6.17 -10.74
N ALA A 123 -5.89 -6.83 -11.84
CA ALA A 123 -6.81 -7.44 -12.80
C ALA A 123 -7.56 -8.63 -12.19
N ILE A 124 -6.86 -9.47 -11.43
CA ILE A 124 -7.49 -10.54 -10.63
C ILE A 124 -8.42 -9.94 -9.56
N GLY A 125 -8.07 -8.76 -9.03
CA GLY A 125 -8.88 -8.01 -8.07
C GLY A 125 -10.26 -7.56 -8.57
N ILE A 126 -10.52 -7.62 -9.88
CA ILE A 126 -11.84 -7.35 -10.47
C ILE A 126 -12.82 -8.52 -10.27
N LEU A 127 -12.32 -9.70 -9.88
CA LEU A 127 -13.15 -10.85 -9.56
C LEU A 127 -14.04 -10.57 -8.34
N PRO A 128 -15.27 -11.11 -8.31
CA PRO A 128 -16.18 -10.90 -7.18
C PRO A 128 -15.55 -11.42 -5.88
N HIS A 129 -15.83 -10.72 -4.77
CA HIS A 129 -15.29 -10.97 -3.42
C HIS A 129 -13.81 -10.62 -3.21
N VAL A 130 -13.14 -10.03 -4.20
CA VAL A 130 -11.83 -9.42 -4.00
C VAL A 130 -12.00 -7.91 -3.79
N ASP A 131 -11.28 -7.38 -2.81
CA ASP A 131 -11.31 -5.96 -2.46
C ASP A 131 -10.15 -5.22 -3.13
N ASN A 132 -10.40 -4.74 -4.34
CA ASN A 132 -9.40 -4.04 -5.13
C ASN A 132 -9.14 -2.62 -4.60
N PHE A 133 -10.11 -2.00 -3.92
CA PHE A 133 -9.89 -0.72 -3.26
C PHE A 133 -8.89 -0.83 -2.11
N ALA A 134 -8.93 -1.93 -1.34
CA ALA A 134 -7.91 -2.20 -0.35
C ALA A 134 -6.52 -2.37 -0.97
N HIS A 135 -6.42 -3.03 -2.13
CA HIS A 135 -5.16 -3.19 -2.87
C HIS A 135 -4.62 -1.84 -3.37
N ILE A 136 -5.46 -1.02 -3.99
CA ILE A 136 -5.09 0.31 -4.50
C ILE A 136 -4.66 1.23 -3.35
N GLY A 137 -5.45 1.30 -2.27
CA GLY A 137 -5.16 2.15 -1.12
C GLY A 137 -3.90 1.72 -0.38
N GLY A 138 -3.69 0.40 -0.26
CA GLY A 138 -2.48 -0.17 0.30
C GLY A 138 -1.25 0.14 -0.55
N PHE A 139 -1.33 -0.10 -1.87
CA PHE A 139 -0.27 0.22 -2.82
C PHE A 139 0.13 1.70 -2.78
N ALA A 140 -0.85 2.61 -2.86
CA ALA A 140 -0.59 4.05 -2.84
C ALA A 140 0.09 4.48 -1.53
N THR A 141 -0.39 3.97 -0.40
CA THR A 141 0.19 4.24 0.92
C THR A 141 1.63 3.73 1.01
N GLY A 142 1.87 2.47 0.62
CA GLY A 142 3.19 1.86 0.65
C GLY A 142 4.18 2.49 -0.32
N PHE A 143 3.70 2.96 -1.48
CA PHE A 143 4.50 3.74 -2.43
C PHE A 143 4.98 5.05 -1.80
N LEU A 144 4.08 5.86 -1.24
CA LEU A 144 4.49 7.09 -0.58
C LEU A 144 5.40 6.84 0.64
N LEU A 145 5.10 5.81 1.45
CA LEU A 145 5.95 5.41 2.57
C LEU A 145 7.31 4.89 2.12
N GLY A 146 7.39 4.28 0.93
CA GLY A 146 8.65 3.85 0.32
C GLY A 146 9.62 5.02 0.16
N PHE A 147 9.16 6.17 -0.35
CA PHE A 147 9.99 7.39 -0.44
C PHE A 147 10.46 7.91 0.91
N VAL A 148 9.65 7.74 1.96
CA VAL A 148 9.92 8.24 3.31
C VAL A 148 10.88 7.32 4.07
N LEU A 149 10.68 6.00 4.00
CA LEU A 149 11.32 5.02 4.87
C LEU A 149 12.44 4.22 4.19
N LEU A 150 12.44 4.11 2.85
CA LEU A 150 13.39 3.29 2.10
C LEU A 150 14.46 4.11 1.36
N ALA A 151 14.58 5.41 1.66
CA ALA A 151 15.63 6.25 1.09
C ALA A 151 17.03 5.76 1.52
N ARG A 152 17.87 5.38 0.54
CA ARG A 152 19.27 4.99 0.78
C ARG A 152 20.20 6.19 0.64
N PRO A 153 21.24 6.29 1.50
CA PRO A 153 22.26 7.32 1.36
C PRO A 153 23.07 7.11 0.07
N GLN A 154 23.68 8.18 -0.42
CA GLN A 154 24.49 8.14 -1.63
C GLN A 154 25.69 7.21 -1.46
N PHE A 155 26.06 6.46 -2.51
CA PHE A 155 27.23 5.57 -2.50
C PHE A 155 28.51 6.33 -2.12
N SER A 156 28.73 7.52 -2.70
CA SER A 156 29.87 8.38 -2.40
C SER A 156 29.94 8.83 -0.93
N TRP A 157 28.79 8.99 -0.25
CA TRP A 157 28.78 9.28 1.20
C TRP A 157 29.17 8.04 2.02
N MET A 158 28.70 6.85 1.63
CA MET A 158 29.08 5.59 2.29
C MET A 158 30.57 5.28 2.15
N GLU A 159 31.19 5.65 1.03
CA GLU A 159 32.63 5.48 0.78
C GLU A 159 33.48 6.57 1.45
N SER A 160 32.88 7.72 1.79
CA SER A 160 33.58 8.88 2.39
C SER A 160 33.92 8.73 3.88
N HIS A 161 33.74 7.55 4.48
CA HIS A 161 34.07 7.31 5.88
C HIS A 161 35.56 7.49 6.21
N GLU A 162 36.45 7.49 5.21
CA GLU A 162 37.89 7.78 5.37
C GLU A 162 38.28 9.24 5.04
N LEU A 163 37.33 10.08 4.61
CA LEU A 163 37.60 11.47 4.25
C LEU A 163 37.40 12.43 5.45
N PRO A 164 38.21 13.50 5.58
CA PRO A 164 38.00 14.54 6.57
C PRO A 164 36.58 15.14 6.48
N HIS A 165 35.94 15.40 7.63
CA HIS A 165 34.55 15.87 7.73
C HIS A 165 34.22 17.11 6.88
N THR A 166 35.20 17.94 6.55
CA THR A 166 35.04 19.15 5.72
C THR A 166 34.74 18.86 4.24
N ASN A 167 35.03 17.65 3.74
CA ASN A 167 34.91 17.29 2.32
C ASN A 167 33.89 16.16 2.06
N GLN A 168 33.03 15.83 3.03
CA GLN A 168 32.06 14.76 2.84
C GLN A 168 30.92 15.22 1.91
N PRO A 169 30.58 14.45 0.87
CA PRO A 169 29.44 14.76 0.02
C PRO A 169 28.14 14.67 0.84
N PRO A 170 27.05 15.35 0.44
CA PRO A 170 25.78 15.28 1.15
C PRO A 170 25.25 13.83 1.21
N LYS A 171 24.75 13.40 2.38
CA LYS A 171 24.24 12.03 2.62
C LYS A 171 23.13 11.61 1.67
N TYR A 172 22.27 12.54 1.26
CA TYR A 172 21.15 12.32 0.33
C TYR A 172 21.15 13.40 -0.75
N LYS A 173 20.62 13.07 -1.93
CA LYS A 173 20.50 14.02 -3.06
C LYS A 173 19.31 14.96 -2.83
N ALA A 174 19.36 16.17 -3.39
CA ALA A 174 18.30 17.16 -3.26
C ALA A 174 16.90 16.61 -3.66
N TYR A 175 16.83 15.83 -4.76
CA TYR A 175 15.57 15.22 -5.17
C TYR A 175 15.01 14.22 -4.16
N GLN A 176 15.86 13.52 -3.38
CA GLN A 176 15.40 12.58 -2.36
C GLN A 176 14.70 13.33 -1.22
N TYR A 177 15.24 14.48 -0.80
CA TYR A 177 14.57 15.34 0.19
C TYR A 177 13.25 15.91 -0.33
N ILE A 178 13.19 16.34 -1.60
CA ILE A 178 11.95 16.83 -2.21
C ILE A 178 10.90 15.72 -2.23
N LEU A 179 11.25 14.53 -2.73
CA LEU A 179 10.34 13.38 -2.76
C LEU A 179 9.88 12.99 -1.35
N TRP A 180 10.77 13.05 -0.35
CA TRP A 180 10.41 12.77 1.03
C TRP A 180 9.38 13.76 1.57
N VAL A 181 9.61 15.07 1.42
CA VAL A 181 8.67 16.10 1.88
C VAL A 181 7.33 15.98 1.17
N VAL A 182 7.34 15.85 -0.17
CA VAL A 182 6.13 15.69 -0.96
C VAL A 182 5.35 14.45 -0.55
N ALA A 183 6.02 13.30 -0.41
CA ALA A 183 5.38 12.05 -0.01
C ALA A 183 4.77 12.15 1.40
N LEU A 184 5.45 12.79 2.34
CA LEU A 184 4.94 12.99 3.70
C LEU A 184 3.70 13.90 3.72
N VAL A 185 3.74 15.00 2.96
CA VAL A 185 2.58 15.91 2.84
C VAL A 185 1.39 15.17 2.21
N LEU A 186 1.61 14.44 1.11
CA LEU A 186 0.56 13.67 0.45
C LEU A 186 -0.04 12.59 1.36
N LEU A 187 0.79 11.89 2.14
CA LEU A 187 0.31 10.91 3.12
C LEU A 187 -0.56 11.57 4.20
N LEU A 188 -0.06 12.62 4.85
CA LEU A 188 -0.78 13.28 5.94
C LEU A 188 -2.10 13.88 5.46
N VAL A 189 -2.06 14.65 4.38
CA VAL A 189 -3.25 15.27 3.79
C VAL A 189 -4.22 14.21 3.30
N GLY A 190 -3.72 13.20 2.58
CA GLY A 190 -4.54 12.10 2.05
C GLY A 190 -5.25 11.32 3.15
N PHE A 191 -4.55 10.94 4.22
CA PHE A 191 -5.16 10.26 5.37
C PHE A 191 -6.18 11.12 6.09
N VAL A 192 -5.86 12.38 6.38
CA VAL A 192 -6.77 13.30 7.06
C VAL A 192 -8.06 13.48 6.24
N ILE A 193 -7.94 13.78 4.94
CA ILE A 193 -9.10 13.93 4.06
C ILE A 193 -9.93 12.65 4.03
N SER A 194 -9.28 11.50 3.81
CA SER A 194 -9.96 10.21 3.68
C SER A 194 -10.69 9.81 4.96
N LEU A 195 -10.06 9.97 6.12
CA LEU A 195 -10.67 9.68 7.42
C LEU A 195 -11.82 10.63 7.72
N VAL A 196 -11.67 11.93 7.47
CA VAL A 196 -12.76 12.91 7.64
C VAL A 196 -13.93 12.57 6.73
N MET A 197 -13.69 12.20 5.48
CA MET A 197 -14.74 11.76 4.56
C MET A 197 -15.44 10.50 5.07
N LEU A 198 -14.68 9.52 5.56
CA LEU A 198 -15.18 8.24 6.05
C LEU A 198 -16.09 8.44 7.26
N PHE A 199 -15.62 9.15 8.29
CA PHE A 199 -16.39 9.39 9.51
C PHE A 199 -17.53 10.40 9.34
N LYS A 200 -17.51 11.23 8.28
CA LYS A 200 -18.69 12.00 7.84
C LYS A 200 -19.69 11.19 7.03
N GLY A 201 -19.41 9.91 6.78
CA GLY A 201 -20.28 9.04 6.00
C GLY A 201 -20.38 9.41 4.52
N LYS A 202 -19.37 10.08 3.94
CA LYS A 202 -19.33 10.40 2.50
C LYS A 202 -18.95 9.17 1.67
N ASN A 203 -19.59 8.99 0.51
CA ASN A 203 -19.32 7.86 -0.37
C ASN A 203 -18.27 8.28 -1.40
N GLY A 204 -17.19 7.51 -1.52
CA GLY A 204 -16.19 7.74 -2.55
C GLY A 204 -16.76 7.67 -3.98
N ASN A 205 -17.80 6.86 -4.19
CA ASN A 205 -18.41 6.70 -5.51
C ASN A 205 -19.27 7.89 -5.95
N ASP A 206 -19.71 8.76 -5.02
CA ASP A 206 -20.54 9.92 -5.39
C ASP A 206 -19.75 10.91 -6.27
N GLY A 207 -18.43 10.94 -6.12
CA GLY A 207 -17.53 11.76 -6.96
C GLY A 207 -16.95 11.01 -8.18
N CYS A 208 -17.29 9.74 -8.37
CA CYS A 208 -16.67 8.89 -9.39
C CYS A 208 -17.60 7.76 -9.84
N HIS A 209 -18.41 8.03 -10.86
CA HIS A 209 -19.38 7.06 -11.40
C HIS A 209 -18.78 5.81 -12.03
N TRP A 210 -17.47 5.74 -12.28
CA TRP A 210 -16.81 4.56 -12.85
C TRP A 210 -15.98 3.78 -11.83
N CYS A 211 -15.81 4.31 -10.62
CA CYS A 211 -14.94 3.72 -9.62
C CYS A 211 -15.43 2.34 -9.16
N HIS A 212 -16.72 2.04 -9.20
CA HIS A 212 -17.23 0.72 -8.84
C HIS A 212 -16.68 -0.40 -9.75
N TYR A 213 -16.36 -0.07 -11.01
CA TYR A 213 -15.73 -1.02 -11.94
C TYR A 213 -14.27 -1.35 -11.58
N LEU A 214 -13.61 -0.53 -10.76
CA LEU A 214 -12.29 -0.86 -10.24
C LEU A 214 -12.34 -2.08 -9.31
N ASN A 215 -13.45 -2.27 -8.60
CA ASN A 215 -13.59 -3.39 -7.67
C ASN A 215 -14.24 -4.61 -8.32
N CYS A 216 -15.21 -4.41 -9.21
CA CYS A 216 -15.87 -5.53 -9.87
C CYS A 216 -16.50 -5.10 -11.21
N VAL A 217 -16.23 -5.87 -12.26
CA VAL A 217 -16.85 -5.70 -13.58
C VAL A 217 -17.91 -6.79 -13.76
N PRO A 218 -19.20 -6.43 -13.95
CA PRO A 218 -20.25 -7.42 -14.14
C PRO A 218 -20.09 -8.10 -15.50
N THR A 219 -20.34 -9.41 -15.55
CA THR A 219 -20.28 -10.20 -16.80
C THR A 219 -21.49 -11.13 -16.91
N SER A 220 -21.65 -11.82 -18.04
CA SER A 220 -22.69 -12.86 -18.16
C SER A 220 -22.50 -14.03 -17.19
N LYS A 221 -21.30 -14.20 -16.61
CA LYS A 221 -20.96 -15.28 -15.69
C LYS A 221 -21.10 -14.91 -14.21
N TRP A 222 -21.11 -13.61 -13.86
CA TRP A 222 -21.23 -13.17 -12.46
C TRP A 222 -21.80 -11.76 -12.32
N LYS A 223 -22.42 -11.48 -11.17
CA LYS A 223 -22.94 -10.17 -10.79
C LYS A 223 -22.08 -9.55 -9.69
N CYS A 224 -21.91 -8.23 -9.75
CA CYS A 224 -21.27 -7.46 -8.69
C CYS A 224 -22.34 -6.99 -7.72
N ASN A 225 -22.24 -7.40 -6.45
CA ASN A 225 -23.04 -6.85 -5.37
C ASN A 225 -22.17 -5.78 -4.69
N THR A 226 -22.35 -4.52 -5.09
CA THR A 226 -21.72 -3.34 -4.47
C THR A 226 -22.68 -2.63 -3.54
#